data_AF-A0A7Y3MWR1-F1
#
_entry.id   AF-A0A7Y3MWR1-F1
#
_cell.length_a   1.000
_cell.length_b   1.000
_cell.length_c   1.000
_cell.angle_alpha   90.00
_cell.angle_beta   90.00
_cell.angle_gamma   90.00
#
_symmetry.space_group_name_H-M   'P 1'
#
loop_
_entity.id
_entity.type
_entity.pdbx_description
1 polymer ?
#
loop_
_entity_poly.entity_id
_entity_poly.type
_entity_poly.pdbx_seq_one_letter_code
_entity_poly.pdbx_strand_id
1 'polypeptide(L)'
;MRVPPIVSYRDPVQDDLGRGGELALGLQEAFTVLVRLRAGRQIGSDSDSFRTHVKALLTAAHKDLVGAGYSEDSIRLAIYAYVAFLDESILGSGQAMFSGWSRQPLQEEVFGDHTAGETFFQNLVTLLERPATTDTCDVIEVYQLCLLLGFKGRYREDPLQLERFQEAARQRIEGARGTGRELAAQWSHPMGESVSGPRDPW
;
A
#
# COMPACT_ATOMS: atom_id res chain seq x y z
N MET A 1 -39.50 -10.79 38.32
CA MET A 1 -38.70 -11.59 37.37
C MET A 1 -37.81 -10.61 36.61
N ARG A 2 -36.50 -10.61 36.86
CA ARG A 2 -35.55 -9.59 36.34
C ARG A 2 -34.92 -10.14 35.07
N VAL A 3 -35.12 -9.48 33.94
CA VAL A 3 -34.52 -9.86 32.65
C VAL A 3 -33.02 -9.55 32.70
N PRO A 4 -32.12 -10.49 32.37
CA PRO A 4 -30.69 -10.22 32.33
C PRO A 4 -30.35 -9.29 31.15
N PRO A 5 -29.28 -8.46 31.25
CA PRO A 5 -28.87 -7.62 30.14
C PRO A 5 -28.35 -8.47 28.98
N ILE A 6 -28.72 -8.09 27.76
CA ILE A 6 -28.18 -8.66 26.53
C ILE A 6 -26.71 -8.23 26.45
N VAL A 7 -25.79 -9.14 26.75
CA VAL A 7 -24.39 -8.96 26.38
C VAL A 7 -24.34 -9.08 24.87
N SER A 8 -24.10 -7.94 24.20
CA SER A 8 -23.82 -7.91 22.77
C SER A 8 -22.54 -8.70 22.51
N TYR A 9 -22.67 -9.96 22.11
CA TYR A 9 -21.55 -10.74 21.61
C TYR A 9 -21.10 -10.08 20.29
N ARG A 10 -19.96 -9.41 20.33
CA ARG A 10 -19.33 -8.85 19.13
C ARG A 10 -18.68 -10.02 18.42
N ASP A 11 -19.22 -10.43 17.28
CA ASP A 11 -18.68 -11.53 16.50
C ASP A 11 -17.24 -11.19 16.06
N PRO A 12 -16.20 -11.92 16.51
CA PRO A 12 -14.82 -11.63 16.16
C PRO A 12 -14.53 -11.83 14.66
N VAL A 13 -15.41 -12.53 13.95
CA VAL A 13 -15.32 -12.76 12.49
C VAL A 13 -15.75 -11.51 11.70
N GLN A 14 -16.58 -10.63 12.25
CA GLN A 14 -17.00 -9.39 11.57
C GLN A 14 -16.01 -8.24 11.72
N ASP A 15 -15.18 -8.21 12.77
CA ASP A 15 -14.13 -7.19 12.95
C ASP A 15 -12.96 -7.38 11.94
N ASP A 16 -12.75 -8.59 11.40
CA ASP A 16 -11.61 -8.90 10.50
C ASP A 16 -11.93 -8.60 9.01
N LEU A 17 -13.21 -8.65 8.62
CA LEU A 17 -13.67 -8.36 7.24
C LEU A 17 -13.65 -6.86 6.88
N GLY A 18 -13.42 -5.98 7.86
CA GLY A 18 -13.42 -4.53 7.70
C GLY A 18 -12.04 -3.87 7.54
N ARG A 19 -10.95 -4.61 7.79
CA ARG A 19 -9.58 -4.03 7.94
C ARG A 19 -8.74 -4.03 6.66
N GLY A 20 -9.27 -4.60 5.57
CA GLY A 20 -8.53 -4.74 4.32
C GLY A 20 -8.00 -3.39 3.80
N GLY A 21 -6.68 -3.27 3.73
CA GLY A 21 -6.00 -2.09 3.19
C GLY A 21 -5.70 -0.97 4.18
N GLU A 22 -5.92 -1.17 5.49
CA GLU A 22 -5.53 -0.19 6.52
C GLU A 22 -4.01 0.07 6.51
N LEU A 23 -3.16 -0.92 6.21
CA LEU A 23 -1.71 -0.76 6.15
C LEU A 23 -1.27 0.19 5.02
N ALA A 24 -1.83 0.02 3.82
CA ALA A 24 -1.56 0.91 2.69
C ALA A 24 -2.11 2.32 2.95
N LEU A 25 -3.29 2.42 3.57
CA LEU A 25 -3.89 3.69 3.98
C LEU A 25 -3.05 4.41 5.04
N GLY A 26 -2.47 3.69 6.00
CA GLY A 26 -1.55 4.26 6.99
C GLY A 26 -0.29 4.89 6.36
N LEU A 27 0.11 4.42 5.18
CA LEU A 27 1.23 4.97 4.41
C LEU A 27 0.80 6.01 3.35
N GLN A 28 -0.47 6.42 3.29
CA GLN A 28 -1.00 7.26 2.21
C GLN A 28 -0.26 8.59 2.04
N GLU A 29 0.17 9.23 3.14
CA GLU A 29 0.87 10.51 3.10
C GLU A 29 2.24 10.35 2.44
N ALA A 30 2.95 9.28 2.81
CA ALA A 30 4.24 8.91 2.23
C ALA A 30 4.09 8.59 0.74
N PHE A 31 3.11 7.76 0.37
CA PHE A 31 2.83 7.46 -1.05
C PHE A 31 2.45 8.71 -1.85
N THR A 32 1.71 9.65 -1.26
CA THR A 32 1.35 10.91 -1.92
C THR A 32 2.60 11.73 -2.25
N VAL A 33 3.56 11.81 -1.31
CA VAL A 33 4.85 12.47 -1.56
C VAL A 33 5.60 11.78 -2.71
N LEU A 34 5.67 10.45 -2.70
CA LEU A 34 6.34 9.67 -3.74
C LEU A 34 5.69 9.87 -5.13
N VAL A 35 4.37 9.83 -5.22
CA VAL A 35 3.67 10.03 -6.50
C VAL A 35 3.88 11.44 -7.04
N ARG A 36 3.87 12.45 -6.17
CA ARG A 36 4.20 13.84 -6.56
C ARG A 36 5.63 13.95 -7.10
N LEU A 37 6.57 13.18 -6.54
CA LEU A 37 7.98 13.16 -6.96
C LEU A 37 8.07 12.64 -8.39
N ARG A 38 7.42 11.51 -8.65
CA ARG A 38 7.38 10.87 -9.98
C ARG A 38 6.67 11.73 -11.02
N ALA A 39 5.69 12.54 -10.60
CA ALA A 39 5.05 13.54 -11.45
C ALA A 39 5.93 14.76 -11.77
N GLY A 40 7.19 14.78 -11.32
CA GLY A 40 8.13 15.87 -11.56
C GLY A 40 7.75 17.18 -10.86
N ARG A 41 6.86 17.12 -9.85
CA ARG A 41 6.50 18.30 -9.07
C ARG A 41 7.61 18.57 -8.08
N GLN A 42 8.01 19.83 -7.96
CA GLN A 42 8.98 20.25 -6.95
C GLN A 42 8.38 20.01 -5.55
N ILE A 43 9.03 19.17 -4.75
CA ILE A 43 8.58 18.82 -3.38
C ILE A 43 9.38 19.57 -2.31
N GLY A 44 10.49 20.23 -2.66
CA GLY A 44 11.26 21.01 -1.71
C GLY A 44 12.40 21.79 -2.33
N SER A 45 13.23 22.35 -1.46
CA SER A 45 14.43 23.11 -1.78
C SER A 45 15.71 22.27 -1.76
N ASP A 46 15.78 21.24 -0.92
CA ASP A 46 16.99 20.45 -0.66
C ASP A 46 16.68 19.01 -0.22
N SER A 47 17.67 18.12 -0.41
CA SER A 47 17.59 16.68 -0.11
C SER A 47 17.39 16.38 1.37
N ASP A 48 18.06 17.10 2.27
CA ASP A 48 18.08 16.76 3.70
C ASP A 48 16.76 17.09 4.39
N SER A 49 16.14 18.22 4.00
CA SER A 49 14.79 18.57 4.43
C SER A 49 13.77 17.55 3.92
N PHE A 50 13.89 17.11 2.66
CA PHE A 50 13.03 16.06 2.09
C PHE A 50 13.18 14.74 2.85
N ARG A 51 14.42 14.32 3.13
CA ARG A 51 14.72 13.11 3.91
C ARG A 51 14.11 13.18 5.30
N THR A 52 14.33 14.29 6.01
CA THR A 52 13.78 14.51 7.36
C THR A 52 12.25 14.44 7.33
N HIS A 53 11.62 15.06 6.33
CA HIS A 53 10.18 15.04 6.16
C HIS A 53 9.65 13.62 5.94
N VAL A 54 10.23 12.85 5.00
CA VAL A 54 9.84 11.46 4.76
C VAL A 54 10.01 10.59 6.01
N LYS A 55 11.12 10.72 6.74
CA LYS A 55 11.35 9.97 7.98
C LYS A 55 10.30 10.30 9.05
N ALA A 56 9.88 11.56 9.14
CA ALA A 56 8.81 11.97 10.05
C ALA A 56 7.47 11.34 9.67
N LEU A 57 7.12 11.31 8.38
CA LEU A 57 5.91 10.63 7.88
C LEU A 57 5.94 9.12 8.22
N LEU A 58 7.08 8.45 7.98
CA LEU A 58 7.23 7.02 8.28
C LEU A 58 7.13 6.73 9.78
N THR A 59 7.67 7.62 10.62
CA THR A 59 7.59 7.49 12.09
C THR A 59 6.16 7.67 12.59
N ALA A 60 5.42 8.63 12.03
CA ALA A 60 4.01 8.84 12.34
C ALA A 60 3.17 7.63 11.90
N ALA A 61 3.34 7.18 10.66
CA ALA A 61 2.66 6.00 10.12
C ALA A 61 2.94 4.74 10.96
N HIS A 62 4.20 4.50 11.35
CA HIS A 62 4.56 3.38 12.23
C HIS A 62 3.76 3.42 13.54
N LYS A 63 3.74 4.58 14.22
CA LYS A 63 2.99 4.74 15.47
C LYS A 63 1.50 4.44 15.29
N ASP A 64 0.90 4.95 14.22
CA ASP A 64 -0.53 4.77 13.95
C ASP A 64 -0.86 3.30 13.61
N LEU A 65 0.00 2.63 12.84
CA LEU A 65 -0.17 1.23 12.47
C LEU A 65 0.03 0.27 13.66
N VAL A 66 0.95 0.58 14.59
CA VAL A 66 1.05 -0.12 15.88
C VAL A 66 -0.23 0.09 16.71
N GLY A 67 -0.76 1.32 16.72
CA GLY A 67 -2.04 1.62 17.37
C GLY A 67 -3.22 0.87 16.75
N ALA A 68 -3.17 0.58 15.45
CA ALA A 68 -4.10 -0.30 14.76
C ALA A 68 -3.84 -1.80 15.04
N GLY A 69 -2.75 -2.18 15.70
CA GLY A 69 -2.48 -3.57 16.07
C GLY A 69 -1.82 -4.41 14.97
N TYR A 70 -1.22 -3.78 13.95
CA TYR A 70 -0.32 -4.50 13.04
C TYR A 70 0.94 -4.95 13.75
N SER A 71 1.45 -6.12 13.38
CA SER A 71 2.74 -6.59 13.86
C SER A 71 3.90 -5.69 13.39
N GLU A 72 4.93 -5.56 14.22
CA GLU A 72 6.18 -4.86 13.85
C GLU A 72 6.77 -5.39 12.53
N ASP A 73 6.68 -6.70 12.30
CA ASP A 73 7.16 -7.33 11.06
C ASP A 73 6.37 -6.87 9.83
N SER A 74 5.03 -6.80 9.91
CA SER A 74 4.18 -6.30 8.82
C SER A 74 4.49 -4.84 8.51
N ILE A 75 4.61 -3.99 9.54
CA ILE A 75 4.93 -2.57 9.39
C ILE A 75 6.32 -2.40 8.77
N ARG A 76 7.31 -3.14 9.28
CA ARG A 76 8.67 -3.12 8.76
C ARG A 76 8.73 -3.51 7.28
N LEU A 77 8.03 -4.56 6.88
CA LEU A 77 7.98 -5.00 5.48
C LEU A 77 7.30 -3.99 4.56
N ALA A 78 6.26 -3.30 5.03
CA ALA A 78 5.56 -2.26 4.29
C ALA A 78 6.41 -0.98 4.13
N ILE A 79 7.02 -0.50 5.22
CA ILE A 79 7.94 0.64 5.16
C ILE A 79 9.14 0.32 4.28
N TYR A 80 9.67 -0.90 4.35
CA TYR A 80 10.75 -1.35 3.49
C TYR A 80 10.38 -1.25 2.00
N ALA A 81 9.21 -1.75 1.61
CA ALA A 81 8.72 -1.67 0.23
C ALA A 81 8.59 -0.22 -0.26
N TYR A 82 8.08 0.67 0.58
CA TYR A 82 7.99 2.09 0.28
C TYR A 82 9.38 2.73 0.11
N VAL A 83 10.32 2.46 1.03
CA VAL A 83 11.67 3.05 1.00
C VAL A 83 12.43 2.60 -0.25
N ALA A 84 12.37 1.31 -0.59
CA ALA A 84 12.98 0.78 -1.82
C ALA A 84 12.44 1.51 -3.07
N PHE A 85 11.13 1.77 -3.11
CA PHE A 85 10.50 2.47 -4.23
C PHE A 85 10.82 3.97 -4.27
N LEU A 86 10.90 4.60 -3.10
CA LEU A 86 11.29 6.00 -2.99
C LEU A 86 12.72 6.20 -3.51
N ASP A 87 13.66 5.37 -3.07
CA ASP A 87 15.05 5.47 -3.51
C ASP A 87 15.19 5.25 -5.01
N GLU A 88 14.52 4.24 -5.57
CA GLU A 88 14.50 4.05 -7.03
C GLU A 88 13.95 5.29 -7.76
N SER A 89 12.87 5.87 -7.24
CA SER A 89 12.23 7.05 -7.85
C SER A 89 13.13 8.28 -7.78
N ILE A 90 13.83 8.51 -6.67
CA ILE A 90 14.76 9.63 -6.50
C ILE A 90 15.96 9.46 -7.42
N LEU A 91 16.61 8.29 -7.39
CA LEU A 91 17.80 7.99 -8.18
C LEU A 91 17.49 8.02 -9.68
N GLY A 92 16.26 7.68 -10.09
CA GLY A 92 15.79 7.77 -11.47
C GLY A 92 15.26 9.14 -11.89
N SER A 93 15.07 10.11 -10.97
CA SER A 93 14.38 11.37 -11.26
C SER A 93 15.21 12.40 -12.03
N GLY A 94 16.54 12.37 -11.90
CA GLY A 94 17.45 13.38 -12.45
C GLY A 94 17.33 14.78 -11.80
N GLN A 95 16.57 14.96 -10.72
CA GLN A 95 16.39 16.26 -10.08
C GLN A 95 17.66 16.67 -9.29
N ALA A 96 18.15 17.89 -9.54
CA ALA A 96 19.40 18.39 -8.94
C ALA A 96 19.38 18.44 -7.40
N MET A 97 18.21 18.63 -6.79
CA MET A 97 18.05 18.66 -5.33
C MET A 97 18.49 17.36 -4.65
N PHE A 98 18.49 16.23 -5.38
CA PHE A 98 18.86 14.91 -4.87
C PHE A 98 20.27 14.45 -5.30
N SER A 99 21.12 15.37 -5.78
CA SER A 99 22.49 15.04 -6.21
C SER A 99 23.34 14.34 -5.15
N GLY A 100 23.08 14.58 -3.85
CA GLY A 100 23.74 13.89 -2.74
C GLY A 100 23.12 12.55 -2.34
N TRP A 101 21.93 12.21 -2.84
CA TRP A 101 21.13 11.09 -2.34
C TRP A 101 21.81 9.72 -2.54
N SER A 102 22.54 9.56 -3.64
CA SER A 102 23.27 8.32 -3.96
C SER A 102 24.39 7.97 -2.99
N ARG A 103 24.85 8.91 -2.15
CA ARG A 103 25.88 8.66 -1.14
C ARG A 103 25.38 7.85 0.05
N GLN A 104 24.10 8.00 0.37
CA GLN A 104 23.45 7.28 1.44
C GLN A 104 21.93 7.23 1.16
N PRO A 105 21.47 6.33 0.29
CA PRO A 105 20.05 6.11 0.05
C PRO A 105 19.31 5.79 1.36
N LEU A 106 18.00 6.00 1.41
CA LEU A 106 17.24 5.81 2.64
C LEU A 106 17.17 4.33 3.05
N GLN A 107 17.20 3.40 2.10
CA GLN A 107 17.31 1.95 2.34
C GLN A 107 18.58 1.59 3.13
N GLU A 108 19.70 2.27 2.86
CA GLU A 108 20.96 2.04 3.55
C GLU A 108 20.91 2.65 4.95
N GLU A 109 20.39 3.86 5.09
CA GLU A 109 20.28 4.52 6.38
C GLU A 109 19.33 3.81 7.34
N VAL A 110 18.17 3.35 6.85
CA VAL A 110 17.10 2.79 7.70
C VAL A 110 17.25 1.28 7.87
N PHE A 111 17.68 0.56 6.84
CA PHE A 111 17.73 -0.91 6.85
C PHE A 111 19.14 -1.50 6.71
N GLY A 112 20.15 -0.67 6.46
CA GLY A 112 21.50 -1.17 6.20
C GLY A 112 21.60 -2.01 4.92
N ASP A 113 20.69 -1.82 3.96
CA ASP A 113 20.59 -2.64 2.75
C ASP A 113 20.96 -1.85 1.49
N HIS A 114 21.88 -2.41 0.70
CA HIS A 114 22.33 -1.86 -0.58
C HIS A 114 21.62 -2.48 -1.79
N THR A 115 20.82 -3.52 -1.58
CA THR A 115 20.23 -4.39 -2.60
C THR A 115 18.71 -4.38 -2.60
N ALA A 116 18.08 -3.27 -2.21
CA ALA A 116 16.63 -3.28 -1.97
C ALA A 116 15.78 -3.61 -3.20
N GLY A 117 16.28 -3.31 -4.40
CA GLY A 117 15.65 -3.70 -5.66
C GLY A 117 15.52 -5.21 -5.87
N GLU A 118 16.34 -6.02 -5.19
CA GLU A 118 16.26 -7.48 -5.19
C GLU A 118 15.49 -8.01 -3.97
N THR A 119 15.88 -7.55 -2.78
CA THR A 119 15.26 -7.94 -1.51
C THR A 119 13.76 -7.65 -1.47
N PHE A 120 13.29 -6.59 -2.15
CA PHE A 120 11.86 -6.36 -2.36
C PHE A 120 11.14 -7.59 -2.93
N PHE A 121 11.68 -8.18 -4.00
CA PHE A 121 11.03 -9.33 -4.64
C PHE A 121 11.22 -10.62 -3.82
N GLN A 122 12.34 -10.76 -3.10
CA GLN A 122 12.52 -11.88 -2.17
C GLN A 122 11.48 -11.85 -1.03
N ASN A 123 11.23 -10.67 -0.47
CA ASN A 123 10.16 -10.45 0.51
C ASN A 123 8.78 -10.75 -0.10
N LEU A 124 8.50 -10.29 -1.32
CA LEU A 124 7.22 -10.54 -1.99
C LEU A 124 6.99 -12.04 -2.24
N VAL A 125 8.00 -12.78 -2.71
CA VAL A 125 7.91 -14.25 -2.87
C VAL A 125 7.58 -14.90 -1.53
N THR A 126 8.31 -14.54 -0.48
CA THR A 126 8.08 -15.07 0.87
C THR A 126 6.66 -14.76 1.37
N LEU A 127 6.15 -13.55 1.11
CA LEU A 127 4.79 -13.15 1.50
C LEU A 127 3.72 -13.94 0.74
N LEU A 128 3.91 -14.20 -0.55
CA LEU A 128 2.96 -14.97 -1.37
C LEU A 128 2.82 -16.42 -0.87
N GLU A 129 3.88 -17.00 -0.29
CA GLU A 129 3.92 -18.35 0.27
C GLU A 129 3.35 -18.44 1.69
N ARG A 130 3.23 -17.32 2.42
CA ARG A 130 2.67 -17.29 3.78
C ARG A 130 1.17 -17.61 3.78
N PRO A 131 0.60 -18.05 4.92
CA PRO A 131 -0.85 -18.19 5.09
C PRO A 131 -1.63 -16.91 4.78
N ALA A 132 -2.85 -17.07 4.27
CA ALA A 132 -3.75 -15.98 3.87
C ALA A 132 -4.40 -15.27 5.05
N THR A 133 -3.61 -14.57 5.85
CA THR A 133 -4.12 -13.68 6.91
C THR A 133 -4.38 -12.28 6.36
N THR A 134 -5.25 -11.52 7.03
CA THR A 134 -5.54 -10.11 6.74
C THR A 134 -4.23 -9.30 6.70
N ASP A 135 -3.40 -9.38 7.75
CA ASP A 135 -2.09 -8.74 7.83
C ASP A 135 -1.17 -9.06 6.64
N THR A 136 -1.07 -10.33 6.27
CA THR A 136 -0.21 -10.74 5.15
C THR A 136 -0.70 -10.13 3.84
N CYS A 137 -2.02 -10.11 3.63
CA CYS A 137 -2.63 -9.54 2.43
C CYS A 137 -2.47 -8.02 2.39
N ASP A 138 -2.58 -7.33 3.53
CA ASP A 138 -2.35 -5.89 3.63
C ASP A 138 -0.89 -5.53 3.30
N VAL A 139 0.08 -6.33 3.74
CA VAL A 139 1.48 -6.14 3.34
C VAL A 139 1.63 -6.36 1.84
N ILE A 140 1.07 -7.44 1.28
CA ILE A 140 1.14 -7.71 -0.16
C ILE A 140 0.51 -6.56 -0.97
N GLU A 141 -0.55 -5.94 -0.47
CA GLU A 141 -1.18 -4.78 -1.11
C GLU A 141 -0.25 -3.56 -1.19
N VAL A 142 0.56 -3.31 -0.15
CA VAL A 142 1.61 -2.27 -0.21
C VAL A 142 2.63 -2.57 -1.31
N TYR A 143 3.06 -3.83 -1.45
CA TYR A 143 3.97 -4.24 -2.52
C TYR A 143 3.30 -4.11 -3.89
N GLN A 144 2.04 -4.53 -4.02
CA GLN A 144 1.26 -4.37 -5.25
C GLN A 144 1.15 -2.90 -5.64
N LEU A 145 0.86 -2.01 -4.68
CA LEU A 145 0.78 -0.58 -4.91
C LEU A 145 2.11 -0.01 -5.43
N CYS A 146 3.26 -0.40 -4.85
CA CYS A 146 4.57 -0.02 -5.38
C CYS A 146 4.74 -0.47 -6.85
N LEU A 147 4.38 -1.71 -7.18
CA LEU A 147 4.49 -2.23 -8.55
C LEU A 147 3.58 -1.48 -9.54
N LEU A 148 2.32 -1.21 -9.16
CA LEU A 148 1.35 -0.48 -9.98
C LEU A 148 1.76 0.98 -10.23
N LEU A 149 2.43 1.60 -9.25
CA LEU A 149 2.98 2.95 -9.38
C LEU A 149 4.31 2.98 -10.16
N GLY A 150 4.82 1.81 -10.56
CA GLY A 150 5.94 1.65 -11.48
C GLY A 150 7.30 1.47 -10.80
N PHE A 151 7.33 0.84 -9.62
CA PHE A 151 8.55 0.21 -9.10
C PHE A 151 8.97 -0.92 -10.02
N LYS A 152 10.26 -0.97 -10.34
CA LYS A 152 10.84 -1.99 -11.23
C LYS A 152 11.89 -2.84 -10.52
N GLY A 153 12.71 -2.23 -9.67
CA GLY A 153 13.81 -2.90 -8.96
C GLY A 153 14.70 -3.70 -9.92
N ARG A 154 15.09 -4.91 -9.50
CA ARG A 154 15.96 -5.78 -10.31
C ARG A 154 15.38 -6.22 -11.65
N TYR A 155 14.06 -6.12 -11.84
CA TYR A 155 13.34 -6.56 -13.04
C TYR A 155 13.06 -5.42 -14.03
N ARG A 156 13.83 -4.32 -13.97
CA ARG A 156 13.71 -3.19 -14.89
C ARG A 156 13.73 -3.57 -16.38
N GLU A 157 14.54 -4.55 -16.73
CA GLU A 157 14.70 -5.07 -18.10
C GLU A 157 13.83 -6.30 -18.39
N ASP A 158 12.95 -6.70 -17.46
CA ASP A 158 12.05 -7.86 -17.61
C ASP A 158 10.59 -7.49 -17.25
N PRO A 159 9.88 -6.81 -18.17
CA PRO A 159 8.49 -6.38 -17.95
C PRO A 159 7.52 -7.55 -17.74
N LEU A 160 7.76 -8.68 -18.39
CA LEU A 160 6.91 -9.87 -18.26
C LEU A 160 6.99 -10.43 -16.85
N GLN A 161 8.18 -10.47 -16.25
CA GLN A 161 8.33 -10.93 -14.88
C GLN A 161 7.70 -9.96 -13.88
N LEU A 162 7.75 -8.64 -14.12
CA LEU A 162 7.02 -7.65 -13.31
C LEU A 162 5.51 -7.88 -13.37
N GLU A 163 4.96 -8.13 -14.56
CA GLU A 163 3.53 -8.40 -14.74
C GLU A 163 3.10 -9.67 -13.98
N ARG A 164 3.93 -10.72 -13.97
CA ARG A 164 3.69 -11.93 -13.18
C ARG A 164 3.62 -11.66 -11.68
N PHE A 165 4.50 -10.78 -11.15
CA PHE A 165 4.45 -10.40 -9.73
C PHE A 165 3.21 -9.57 -9.40
N GLN A 166 2.83 -8.64 -10.29
CA GLN A 166 1.61 -7.85 -10.13
C GLN A 166 0.37 -8.77 -10.09
N GLU A 167 0.30 -9.72 -11.02
CA GLU A 167 -0.80 -10.66 -11.12
C GLU A 167 -0.86 -11.62 -9.91
N ALA A 168 0.27 -12.17 -9.48
CA ALA A 168 0.34 -13.02 -8.31
C ALA A 168 -0.10 -12.29 -7.04
N ALA A 169 0.36 -11.05 -6.84
CA ALA A 169 -0.08 -10.22 -5.71
C ALA A 169 -1.58 -9.92 -5.76
N ARG A 170 -2.10 -9.57 -6.95
CA ARG A 170 -3.53 -9.30 -7.17
C ARG A 170 -4.40 -10.49 -6.82
N GLN A 171 -4.10 -11.66 -7.41
CA GLN A 171 -4.83 -12.91 -7.14
C GLN A 171 -4.81 -13.27 -5.66
N ARG A 172 -3.67 -13.03 -5.00
CA ARG A 172 -3.50 -13.33 -3.58
C ARG A 172 -4.39 -12.48 -2.69
N ILE A 173 -4.55 -11.19 -3.01
CA ILE A 173 -5.40 -10.25 -2.28
C ILE A 173 -6.88 -10.54 -2.57
N GLU A 174 -7.24 -10.73 -3.85
CA GLU A 174 -8.62 -11.06 -4.26
C GLU A 174 -9.10 -12.37 -3.63
N GLY A 175 -8.25 -13.39 -3.56
CA GLY A 175 -8.58 -14.67 -2.95
C GLY A 175 -8.86 -14.57 -1.44
N ALA A 176 -8.24 -13.63 -0.74
CA ALA A 176 -8.44 -13.44 0.69
C ALA A 176 -9.63 -12.52 1.04
N ARG A 177 -9.89 -11.51 0.21
CA ARG A 177 -10.91 -10.48 0.48
C ARG A 177 -12.21 -10.64 -0.32
N GLY A 178 -12.24 -11.59 -1.26
CA GLY A 178 -13.30 -11.70 -2.27
C GLY A 178 -13.07 -10.74 -3.43
N THR A 179 -13.54 -11.12 -4.62
CA THR A 179 -13.50 -10.26 -5.81
C THR A 179 -14.37 -9.03 -5.60
N GLY A 180 -13.72 -7.86 -5.57
CA GLY A 180 -14.33 -6.56 -5.80
C GLY A 180 -15.59 -6.31 -4.98
N ARG A 181 -15.42 -5.72 -3.80
CA ARG A 181 -16.49 -4.92 -3.18
C ARG A 181 -16.90 -3.90 -4.25
N GLU A 182 -18.05 -4.12 -4.90
CA GLU A 182 -18.57 -3.20 -5.90
C GLU A 182 -18.46 -1.79 -5.33
N LEU A 183 -17.91 -0.85 -6.11
CA LEU A 183 -17.65 0.52 -5.65
C LEU A 183 -18.93 1.18 -5.11
N ALA A 184 -20.11 0.65 -5.42
CA ALA A 184 -21.19 0.60 -4.43
C ALA A 184 -22.08 -0.65 -4.55
N ALA A 185 -22.26 -1.36 -3.44
CA ALA A 185 -23.21 -2.47 -3.29
C ALA A 185 -24.70 -2.09 -3.52
N GLN A 186 -24.98 -0.80 -3.68
CA GLN A 186 -26.31 -0.21 -3.88
C GLN A 186 -26.60 0.18 -5.34
N TRP A 187 -25.78 -0.24 -6.32
CA TRP A 187 -26.07 0.02 -7.74
C TRP A 187 -27.22 -0.83 -8.28
N SER A 188 -27.74 -1.76 -7.48
CA SER A 188 -29.07 -2.32 -7.70
C SER A 188 -30.08 -1.19 -7.55
N HIS A 189 -30.48 -0.63 -8.70
CA HIS A 189 -31.69 0.18 -8.83
C HIS A 189 -32.76 -0.39 -7.89
N PRO A 190 -33.39 0.41 -7.01
CA PRO A 190 -34.40 -0.12 -6.10
C PRO A 190 -35.41 -0.91 -6.93
N MET A 191 -35.52 -2.22 -6.65
CA MET A 191 -36.48 -3.08 -7.35
C MET A 191 -37.86 -2.50 -7.10
N GLY A 192 -38.41 -1.80 -8.09
CA GLY A 192 -39.72 -1.14 -7.97
C GLY A 192 -39.83 0.23 -8.63
N GLU A 193 -38.74 0.92 -8.96
CA GLU A 193 -38.84 2.16 -9.74
C GLU A 193 -38.96 1.85 -11.24
N SER A 194 -40.16 1.46 -11.69
CA SER A 194 -40.49 1.70 -13.08
C SER A 194 -40.49 3.22 -13.28
N VAL A 195 -39.46 3.76 -13.96
CA VAL A 195 -39.50 5.14 -14.46
C VAL A 195 -40.64 5.21 -15.48
N SER A 196 -41.84 5.48 -14.98
CA SER A 196 -43.03 5.78 -15.77
C SER A 196 -43.17 7.30 -15.87
N GLY A 197 -42.12 7.93 -16.39
CA GLY A 197 -42.15 9.33 -16.83
C GLY A 197 -42.43 9.39 -18.33
N PRO A 198 -43.12 10.43 -18.84
CA PRO A 198 -43.27 10.64 -20.27
C PRO A 198 -41.88 10.63 -20.91
N ARG A 199 -41.70 9.86 -21.99
CA ARG A 199 -40.49 9.99 -22.81
C ARG A 199 -40.44 11.41 -23.36
N ASP A 200 -39.40 12.16 -23.00
CA ASP A 200 -39.17 13.51 -23.49
C ASP A 200 -39.15 13.51 -25.03
N PRO A 201 -39.89 14.43 -25.70
CA PRO A 201 -39.94 14.51 -27.14
C PRO A 201 -38.91 15.52 -27.65
N TRP A 202 -37.63 15.27 -27.37
CA TRP A 202 -36.52 15.97 -28.03
C TRP A 202 -35.61 14.95 -28.72
#